data_AF-A0A7S1ERI2-F1
#
_entry.id   AF-A0A7S1ERI2-F1
#
_cell.length_a   1.000
_cell.length_b   1.000
_cell.length_c   1.000
_cell.angle_alpha   90.00
_cell.angle_beta   90.00
_cell.angle_gamma   90.00
#
_symmetry.space_group_name_H-M   'P 1'
#
loop_
_entity.id
_entity.type
_entity.pdbx_description
1 polymer ?
#
loop_
_entity_poly.entity_id
_entity_poly.type
_entity_poly.pdbx_seq_one_letter_code
_entity_poly.pdbx_strand_id
1 'polypeptide(L)'
;QTPESSPSLASLLQCDHILSKLAETVEVDLMSGQNDPTNCMLPQKPLHQCLFKEAAKNPRFHRLPNPYECRVGATTFLGTSGQNVADYLKYLPEREGQNESISYTSKCMEV
;
A
#
# COMPACT_ATOMS: atom_id res chain seq x y z
N GLN A 1 16.59 -10.77 -26.71
CA GLN A 1 16.04 -10.85 -25.35
C GLN A 1 14.76 -10.03 -25.35
N THR A 2 13.60 -10.69 -25.25
CA THR A 2 12.33 -9.99 -25.08
C THR A 2 12.29 -9.37 -23.67
N PRO A 3 11.80 -8.14 -23.50
CA PRO A 3 11.84 -7.41 -22.22
C PRO A 3 10.93 -7.99 -21.12
N GLU A 4 10.29 -9.14 -21.38
CA GLU A 4 9.25 -9.75 -20.55
C GLU A 4 9.79 -10.62 -19.39
N SER A 5 11.11 -10.83 -19.28
CA SER A 5 11.66 -11.85 -18.38
C SER A 5 12.06 -11.38 -16.98
N SER A 6 11.63 -10.19 -16.53
CA SER A 6 11.87 -9.78 -15.15
C SER A 6 10.69 -10.20 -14.26
N PRO A 7 10.92 -10.93 -13.15
CA PRO A 7 9.83 -11.41 -12.30
C PRO A 7 9.03 -10.26 -11.66
N SER A 8 9.64 -9.09 -11.51
CA SER A 8 8.98 -7.86 -11.05
C SER A 8 7.97 -7.31 -12.06
N LEU A 9 8.27 -7.39 -13.36
CA LEU A 9 7.34 -6.92 -14.40
C LEU A 9 6.10 -7.81 -14.48
N ALA A 10 6.28 -9.13 -14.44
CA ALA A 10 5.16 -10.07 -14.43
C ALA A 10 4.23 -9.83 -13.22
N SER A 11 4.81 -9.58 -12.05
CA SER A 11 4.07 -9.27 -10.83
C SER A 11 3.29 -7.94 -10.93
N LEU A 12 3.91 -6.92 -11.53
CA LEU A 12 3.26 -5.63 -11.75
C LEU A 12 2.07 -5.76 -12.72
N LEU A 13 2.23 -6.50 -13.81
CA LEU A 13 1.15 -6.75 -14.77
C LEU A 13 -0.01 -7.52 -14.13
N GLN A 14 0.30 -8.54 -13.32
CA GLN A 14 -0.73 -9.28 -12.58
C GLN A 14 -1.45 -8.38 -11.56
N CYS A 15 -0.71 -7.50 -10.87
CA CYS A 15 -1.28 -6.53 -9.94
C CYS A 15 -2.22 -5.55 -10.65
N ASP A 16 -1.80 -4.96 -11.77
CA ASP A 16 -2.61 -4.06 -12.60
C ASP A 16 -3.93 -4.74 -13.03
N HIS A 17 -3.85 -6.00 -13.45
CA HIS A 17 -5.02 -6.77 -13.86
C HIS A 17 -6.01 -7.03 -12.71
N ILE A 18 -5.51 -7.36 -11.52
CA ILE A 18 -6.35 -7.57 -10.33
C ILE A 18 -7.01 -6.25 -9.91
N LEU A 19 -6.24 -5.16 -9.85
CA LEU A 19 -6.75 -3.84 -9.47
C LEU A 19 -7.80 -3.33 -10.47
N SER A 20 -7.61 -3.59 -11.77
CA SER A 20 -8.60 -3.25 -12.80
C SER A 20 -9.93 -3.96 -12.56
N LYS A 21 -9.89 -5.27 -12.30
CA LYS A 21 -11.09 -6.07 -11.99
C LYS A 21 -11.78 -5.62 -10.71
N LEU A 22 -11.02 -5.26 -9.68
CA LEU A 22 -11.59 -4.74 -8.44
C LEU A 22 -12.28 -3.39 -8.68
N ALA A 23 -11.63 -2.49 -9.42
CA ALA A 23 -12.16 -1.17 -9.74
C ALA A 23 -13.46 -1.23 -10.57
N GLU A 24 -13.74 -2.32 -11.29
CA GLU A 24 -15.03 -2.53 -11.97
C GLU A 24 -16.19 -2.72 -11.01
N THR A 25 -15.93 -3.11 -9.76
CA THR A 25 -16.96 -3.44 -8.76
C THR A 25 -16.98 -2.47 -7.58
N VAL A 26 -15.82 -1.98 -7.13
CA VAL A 26 -15.69 -1.14 -5.93
C VAL A 26 -14.73 0.04 -6.16
N GLU A 27 -14.78 1.04 -5.29
CA GLU A 27 -13.75 2.08 -5.20
C GLU A 27 -12.44 1.48 -4.65
N VAL A 28 -11.32 1.75 -5.32
CA VAL A 28 -10.01 1.18 -4.99
C VAL A 28 -9.00 2.30 -4.79
N ASP A 29 -8.54 2.44 -3.56
CA ASP A 29 -7.55 3.41 -3.12
C ASP A 29 -6.20 2.70 -2.89
N LEU A 30 -5.20 2.98 -3.74
CA LEU A 30 -3.85 2.38 -3.66
C LEU A 30 -2.82 3.37 -3.11
N MET A 31 -2.28 3.07 -1.93
CA MET A 31 -1.18 3.80 -1.31
C MET A 31 0.18 3.19 -1.67
N SER A 32 1.22 4.01 -1.74
CA SER A 32 2.59 3.54 -1.98
C SER A 32 3.24 2.88 -0.75
N GLY A 33 4.01 1.83 -0.96
CA GLY A 33 4.80 1.10 0.04
C GLY A 33 6.29 1.45 0.06
N GLN A 34 7.04 0.76 0.92
CA GLN A 34 8.49 0.99 1.11
C GLN A 34 9.34 0.56 -0.11
N ASN A 35 8.90 -0.48 -0.80
CA ASN A 35 9.64 -1.10 -1.92
C ASN A 35 9.08 -0.71 -3.29
N ASP A 36 8.15 0.26 -3.33
CA ASP A 36 7.54 0.70 -4.56
C ASP A 36 8.43 1.73 -5.28
N PRO A 37 8.29 1.88 -6.62
CA PRO A 37 9.04 2.85 -7.42
C PRO A 37 8.56 4.29 -7.19
N THR A 38 8.68 4.78 -5.96
CA THR A 38 8.40 6.16 -5.52
C THR A 38 9.54 6.67 -4.64
N ASN A 39 9.42 7.87 -4.06
CA ASN A 39 10.40 8.34 -3.07
C ASN A 39 10.36 7.49 -1.79
N CYS A 40 11.54 7.26 -1.20
CA CYS A 40 11.67 6.47 0.03
C CYS A 40 11.28 7.23 1.30
N MET A 41 11.28 8.56 1.27
CA MET A 41 10.96 9.41 2.42
C MET A 41 9.44 9.66 2.53
N LEU A 42 8.93 9.82 3.76
CA LEU A 42 7.56 10.31 3.97
C LEU A 42 7.51 11.84 3.81
N PRO A 43 6.45 12.41 3.20
CA PRO A 43 5.36 11.72 2.51
C PRO A 43 5.81 11.13 1.16
N GLN A 44 5.45 9.87 0.91
CA GLN A 44 5.68 9.18 -0.36
C GLN A 44 4.67 9.64 -1.42
N LYS A 45 5.15 9.84 -2.65
CA LYS A 45 4.32 10.27 -3.79
C LYS A 45 3.44 9.11 -4.28
N PRO A 46 2.24 9.42 -4.82
CA PRO A 46 1.43 8.45 -5.53
C PRO A 46 2.19 7.74 -6.64
N LEU A 47 1.85 6.48 -6.88
CA LEU A 47 2.44 5.71 -7.96
C LEU A 47 2.10 6.29 -9.33
N HIS A 48 3.08 6.25 -10.23
CA HIS A 48 2.92 6.81 -11.56
C HIS A 48 1.96 5.98 -12.41
N GLN A 49 1.19 6.64 -13.27
CA GLN A 49 0.14 5.99 -14.09
C GLN A 49 0.71 4.93 -15.05
N CYS A 50 1.96 5.08 -15.48
CA CYS A 50 2.59 4.15 -16.42
C CYS A 50 2.72 2.72 -15.89
N LEU A 51 2.61 2.53 -14.58
CA LEU A 51 2.65 1.22 -13.92
C LEU A 51 1.30 0.48 -14.02
N PHE A 52 0.21 1.20 -14.28
CA PHE A 52 -1.16 0.69 -14.26
C PHE A 52 -1.87 1.03 -15.58
N LYS A 53 -1.66 0.23 -16.62
CA LYS A 53 -2.23 0.49 -17.95
C LYS A 53 -3.70 0.12 -18.03
N GLU A 54 -4.14 -0.87 -17.27
CA GLU A 54 -5.53 -1.32 -17.20
C GLU A 54 -6.28 -0.56 -16.11
N ALA A 55 -5.81 -0.63 -14.86
CA ALA A 55 -6.53 -0.08 -13.72
C ALA A 55 -6.70 1.44 -13.81
N ALA A 56 -5.70 2.19 -14.30
CA ALA A 56 -5.79 3.64 -14.39
C ALA A 56 -6.77 4.17 -15.45
N LYS A 57 -7.38 3.30 -16.25
CA LYS A 57 -8.50 3.67 -17.14
C LYS A 57 -9.81 3.78 -16.39
N ASN A 58 -9.92 3.12 -15.24
CA ASN A 58 -11.13 3.11 -14.44
C ASN A 58 -11.14 4.32 -13.49
N PRO A 59 -12.18 5.17 -13.50
CA PRO A 59 -12.26 6.33 -12.62
C PRO A 59 -12.34 5.97 -11.13
N ARG A 60 -12.69 4.72 -10.79
CA ARG A 60 -12.77 4.21 -9.41
C ARG A 60 -11.44 3.74 -8.83
N PHE A 61 -10.35 3.84 -9.61
CA PHE A 61 -9.02 3.49 -9.16
C PHE A 61 -8.19 4.75 -8.88
N HIS A 62 -7.86 4.95 -7.60
CA HIS A 62 -7.11 6.10 -7.13
C HIS A 62 -5.71 5.69 -6.69
N ARG A 63 -4.73 6.48 -7.10
CA ARG A 63 -3.33 6.36 -6.69
C ARG A 63 -3.05 7.47 -5.71
N LEU A 64 -2.62 7.12 -4.52
CA LEU A 64 -2.62 8.02 -3.37
C LEU A 64 -1.23 8.11 -2.73
N PRO A 65 -0.93 9.22 -2.03
CA PRO A 65 0.30 9.34 -1.28
C PRO A 65 0.29 8.42 -0.05
N ASN A 66 1.42 8.32 0.63
CA ASN A 66 1.51 7.73 1.96
C ASN A 66 2.26 8.71 2.88
N PRO A 67 1.69 9.17 4.02
CA PRO A 67 0.38 8.82 4.60
C PRO A 67 -0.83 9.32 3.81
N TYR A 68 -2.01 8.77 4.08
CA TYR A 68 -3.27 9.17 3.45
C TYR A 68 -4.43 9.25 4.45
N GLU A 69 -5.25 10.28 4.28
CA GLU A 69 -6.48 10.51 5.05
C GLU A 69 -7.67 10.52 4.10
N CYS A 70 -8.73 9.79 4.44
CA CYS A 70 -9.99 9.79 3.70
C CYS A 70 -11.20 9.78 4.61
N ARG A 71 -12.36 10.16 4.06
CA ARG A 71 -13.64 10.12 4.77
C ARG A 71 -14.60 9.21 4.02
N VAL A 72 -15.05 8.14 4.69
CA VAL A 72 -16.05 7.22 4.17
C VAL A 72 -17.31 7.37 5.03
N GLY A 73 -18.36 7.94 4.44
CA GLY A 73 -19.57 8.30 5.15
C GLY A 73 -19.31 9.36 6.23
N ALA A 74 -19.59 9.01 7.49
CA ALA A 74 -19.37 9.87 8.66
C ALA A 74 -18.01 9.63 9.35
N THR A 75 -17.23 8.64 8.89
CA THR A 75 -15.99 8.21 9.55
C THR A 75 -14.77 8.70 8.78
N THR A 76 -13.82 9.30 9.49
CA THR A 76 -12.51 9.69 8.96
C THR A 76 -11.48 8.60 9.26
N PHE A 77 -10.71 8.23 8.24
CA PHE A 77 -9.66 7.23 8.29
C PHE A 77 -8.32 7.92 8.02
N LEU A 78 -7.29 7.57 8.77
CA LEU A 78 -5.90 7.96 8.54
C LEU A 78 -5.05 6.71 8.57
N GLY A 79 -4.32 6.46 7.48
CA GLY A 79 -3.51 5.27 7.32
C GLY A 79 -2.08 5.59 6.88
N THR A 80 -1.18 4.66 7.18
CA THR A 80 0.17 4.59 6.62
C THR A 80 0.43 3.18 6.10
N SER A 81 1.41 3.02 5.21
CA SER A 81 1.83 1.68 4.75
C SER A 81 2.71 0.92 5.76
N GLY A 82 2.67 1.30 7.05
CA GLY A 82 3.30 0.59 8.15
C GLY A 82 4.78 0.93 8.42
N GLN A 83 5.44 1.75 7.58
CA GLN A 83 6.86 2.06 7.78
C GLN A 83 7.15 2.74 9.12
N ASN A 84 6.26 3.62 9.58
CA ASN A 84 6.38 4.31 10.86
C ASN A 84 6.32 3.34 12.05
N VAL A 85 5.37 2.39 12.05
CA VAL A 85 5.22 1.39 13.11
C VAL A 85 6.40 0.42 13.08
N ALA A 86 6.79 -0.06 11.90
CA ALA A 86 7.95 -0.93 11.73
C ALA A 86 9.24 -0.25 12.21
N ASP A 87 9.40 1.06 11.99
CA ASP A 87 10.55 1.81 12.47
C ASP A 87 10.53 1.99 13.99
N TYR A 88 9.37 2.34 14.56
CA TYR A 88 9.18 2.44 16.00
C TYR A 88 9.56 1.14 16.74
N LEU A 89 9.14 -0.01 16.21
CA LEU A 89 9.40 -1.32 16.82
C LEU A 89 10.89 -1.65 16.93
N LYS A 90 11.77 -1.12 16.05
CA LYS A 90 13.22 -1.36 16.10
C LYS A 90 13.88 -0.77 17.34
N TYR A 91 13.26 0.23 17.96
CA TYR A 91 13.81 0.95 19.10
C TYR A 91 13.17 0.51 20.43
N LEU A 92 12.27 -0.47 20.40
CA LEU A 92 11.73 -1.04 21.63
C LEU A 92 12.74 -1.98 22.27
N PRO A 93 12.90 -1.94 23.60
CA PRO A 93 13.76 -2.90 24.30
C PRO A 93 13.22 -4.31 24.11
N GLU A 94 14.11 -5.27 23.86
CA GLU A 94 13.77 -6.70 23.87
C GLU A 94 13.20 -7.02 25.26
N ARG A 95 11.91 -7.42 25.32
CA ARG A 95 11.37 -8.01 26.54
C ARG A 95 11.76 -9.47 26.55
N GLU A 96 12.69 -9.84 27.43
CA GLU A 96 12.94 -11.23 27.78
C GLU A 96 11.65 -11.83 28.34
N GLY A 97 11.03 -12.72 27.57
CA GLY A 97 9.82 -13.43 27.95
C GLY A 97 8.61 -13.02 27.13
N GLN A 98 8.11 -13.99 26.36
CA GLN A 98 6.83 -14.05 25.64
C GLN A 98 6.90 -13.61 24.16
N ASN A 99 6.79 -14.63 23.30
CA ASN A 99 6.31 -14.59 21.92
C ASN A 99 4.87 -14.02 21.83
N GLU A 100 4.63 -12.80 22.34
CA GLU A 100 3.33 -12.12 22.29
C GLU A 100 3.41 -10.72 21.64
N SER A 101 4.54 -10.39 20.99
CA SER A 101 4.76 -9.05 20.42
C SER A 101 4.14 -8.81 19.02
N ILE A 102 3.40 -9.77 18.44
CA ILE A 102 2.75 -9.59 17.12
C ILE A 102 1.25 -9.27 17.24
N SER A 103 0.66 -9.24 18.45
CA SER A 103 -0.79 -9.04 18.60
C SER A 103 -1.24 -7.57 18.54
N TYR A 104 -0.39 -6.61 18.91
CA TYR A 104 -0.83 -5.21 19.08
C TYR A 104 -1.07 -4.46 17.76
N THR A 105 -0.49 -4.90 16.65
CA THR A 105 -0.64 -4.22 15.34
C THR A 105 -1.91 -4.62 14.59
N SER A 106 -2.50 -5.80 14.87
CA SER A 106 -3.80 -6.19 14.29
C SER A 106 -4.93 -5.24 14.67
N LYS A 107 -4.80 -4.53 15.79
CA LYS A 107 -5.83 -3.59 16.26
C LYS A 107 -5.84 -2.25 15.54
N CYS A 108 -4.73 -1.87 14.88
CA CYS A 108 -4.66 -0.62 14.12
C CYS A 108 -5.25 -0.73 12.71
N MET A 109 -5.69 -1.93 12.30
CA MET A 109 -6.26 -2.20 10.98
C MET A 109 -7.72 -2.70 11.04
N GLU A 110 -8.28 -2.86 12.24
CA GLU A 110 -9.71 -3.12 12.44
C GLU A 110 -10.46 -1.79 12.63
N VAL A 111 -11.02 -1.30 11.53
CA VAL A 111 -12.22 -0.46 11.56
C VAL A 111 -13.34 -1.25 10.90
#